data_AF-A0A2M7IWU4-F1
#
_entry.id   AF-A0A2M7IWU4-F1
#
_cell.length_a   1.000
_cell.length_b   1.000
_cell.length_c   1.000
_cell.angle_alpha   90.00
_cell.angle_beta   90.00
_cell.angle_gamma   90.00
#
_symmetry.space_group_name_H-M   'P 1'
#
loop_
_entity.id
_entity.type
_entity.pdbx_description
1 polymer ?
#
loop_
_entity_poly.entity_id
_entity_poly.type
_entity_poly.pdbx_seq_one_letter_code
_entity_poly.pdbx_strand_id
1 'polypeptide(L)'
;DFTVIGTSPEDLLKVKNKKAQLLPIAGTRGRGQTSEEDKRLEENLLNDPKELAEHTMLVDLGRNDLGRVCKFDSIKVSELMKIQRYSHVMHIVSKVEGELAEDRDAIDALQACFPAGTVAGAPKIRAMQLIYKYEQLRRNVYAGAVGYFDFSGNLDMCIAIRTLFAKGKTLYWQAGAGIVADSTPELEAKEIRNKAAVLLNALQYAEVIDENISN
;
A
#
# COMPACT_ATOMS: atom_id res chain seq x y z
N ASP A 1 2.60 26.14 -5.71
CA ASP A 1 3.20 25.08 -4.89
C ASP A 1 2.14 24.26 -4.17
N PHE A 2 2.45 23.01 -3.85
CA PHE A 2 1.59 22.11 -3.09
C PHE A 2 2.41 21.37 -2.03
N THR A 3 1.76 20.95 -0.95
CA THR A 3 2.41 20.20 0.14
C THR A 3 1.82 18.80 0.22
N VAL A 4 2.66 17.80 0.43
CA VAL A 4 2.26 16.41 0.63
C VAL A 4 2.68 15.98 2.02
N ILE A 5 1.72 15.46 2.80
CA ILE A 5 1.93 15.05 4.20
C ILE A 5 1.28 13.68 4.37
N GLY A 6 2.00 12.66 4.81
CA GLY A 6 1.42 11.32 4.92
C GLY A 6 2.19 10.37 5.81
N THR A 7 1.51 9.31 6.22
CA THR A 7 2.07 8.19 6.98
C THR A 7 1.62 6.89 6.32
N SER A 8 2.23 6.60 5.16
CA SER A 8 1.86 5.42 4.40
C SER A 8 2.26 4.15 5.15
N PRO A 9 1.34 3.19 5.31
CA PRO A 9 1.64 1.90 5.94
C PRO A 9 2.22 0.88 4.96
N GLU A 10 2.37 1.22 3.67
CA GLU A 10 2.64 0.24 2.62
C GLU A 10 3.72 0.71 1.64
N ASP A 11 4.75 -0.13 1.50
CA ASP A 11 5.83 0.06 0.52
C ASP A 11 5.29 -0.22 -0.89
N LEU A 12 5.67 0.63 -1.85
CA LEU A 12 5.40 0.38 -3.25
C LEU A 12 6.50 -0.50 -3.86
N LEU A 13 7.76 -0.08 -3.72
CA LEU A 13 8.92 -0.73 -4.32
C LEU A 13 10.18 -0.24 -3.61
N LYS A 14 11.11 -1.16 -3.39
CA LYS A 14 12.46 -0.82 -2.95
C LYS A 14 13.48 -1.49 -3.87
N VAL A 15 14.48 -0.73 -4.30
CA VAL A 15 15.61 -1.21 -5.08
C VAL A 15 16.89 -0.85 -4.34
N LYS A 16 17.67 -1.85 -3.96
CA LYS A 16 18.97 -1.66 -3.32
C LYS A 16 20.02 -2.55 -3.97
N ASN A 17 21.09 -1.95 -4.49
CA ASN A 17 22.18 -2.68 -5.17
C ASN A 17 21.63 -3.68 -6.22
N LYS A 18 20.80 -3.19 -7.14
CA LYS A 18 20.09 -3.98 -8.19
C LYS A 18 19.12 -5.05 -7.68
N LYS A 19 18.89 -5.18 -6.37
CA LYS A 19 17.85 -6.05 -5.81
C LYS A 19 16.54 -5.29 -5.66
N ALA A 20 15.52 -5.66 -6.43
CA ALA A 20 14.17 -5.11 -6.33
C ALA A 20 13.32 -5.97 -5.39
N GLN A 21 12.51 -5.31 -4.55
CA GLN A 21 11.60 -5.98 -3.62
C GLN A 21 10.26 -5.26 -3.52
N LEU A 22 9.21 -6.06 -3.37
CA LEU A 22 7.84 -5.66 -3.09
C LEU A 22 7.40 -6.32 -1.78
N LEU A 23 6.58 -5.61 -1.00
CA LEU A 23 5.97 -6.12 0.21
C LEU A 23 4.44 -6.08 0.09
N PRO A 24 3.80 -7.03 -0.62
CA PRO A 24 2.35 -7.14 -0.62
C PRO A 24 1.81 -7.28 0.80
N ILE A 25 0.82 -6.45 1.12
CA ILE A 25 0.09 -6.46 2.40
C ILE A 25 -1.40 -6.64 2.10
N ALA A 26 -2.02 -7.62 2.76
CA ALA A 26 -3.47 -7.79 2.79
C ALA A 26 -3.88 -8.41 4.12
N GLY A 27 -5.18 -8.48 4.39
CA GLY A 27 -5.67 -8.96 5.67
C GLY A 27 -5.38 -7.98 6.81
N THR A 28 -6.42 -7.63 7.56
CA THR A 28 -6.23 -6.78 8.74
C THR A 28 -7.03 -7.31 9.90
N ARG A 29 -6.39 -7.41 11.08
CA ARG A 29 -7.07 -7.55 12.37
C ARG A 29 -6.52 -6.52 13.35
N GLY A 30 -7.36 -6.09 14.29
CA GLY A 30 -6.88 -5.32 15.45
C GLY A 30 -5.96 -6.15 16.33
N ARG A 31 -5.18 -5.52 17.20
CA ARG A 31 -4.41 -6.22 18.23
C ARG A 31 -5.33 -6.69 19.37
N GLY A 32 -5.04 -7.87 19.92
CA GLY A 32 -5.74 -8.37 21.10
C GLY A 32 -5.34 -7.61 22.37
N GLN A 33 -6.23 -7.56 23.36
CA GLN A 33 -5.92 -6.98 24.67
C GLN A 33 -5.03 -7.90 25.51
N THR A 34 -5.05 -9.21 25.21
CA THR A 34 -4.19 -10.23 25.82
C THR A 34 -3.41 -11.00 24.76
N SER A 35 -2.36 -11.71 25.18
CA SER A 35 -1.55 -12.57 24.31
C SER A 35 -2.39 -13.69 23.68
N GLU A 36 -3.30 -14.27 24.46
CA GLU A 36 -4.23 -15.31 23.99
C GLU A 36 -5.21 -14.77 22.94
N GLU A 37 -5.76 -13.57 23.17
CA GLU A 37 -6.65 -12.94 22.21
C GLU A 37 -5.92 -12.57 20.91
N ASP A 38 -4.69 -12.03 21.01
CA ASP A 38 -3.87 -11.64 19.86
C ASP A 38 -3.53 -12.87 18.99
N LYS A 39 -3.24 -14.02 19.60
CA LYS A 39 -3.03 -15.29 18.89
C LYS A 39 -4.30 -15.79 18.21
N ARG A 40 -5.45 -15.70 18.88
CA ARG A 40 -6.74 -16.09 18.28
C ARG A 40 -7.08 -15.21 17.07
N LEU A 41 -6.78 -13.91 17.13
CA LEU A 41 -6.98 -12.99 16.01
C LEU A 41 -6.03 -13.30 14.85
N GLU A 42 -4.77 -13.64 15.15
CA GLU A 42 -3.81 -14.14 14.17
C GLU A 42 -4.31 -15.41 13.46
N GLU A 43 -4.70 -16.42 14.24
CA GLU A 43 -5.24 -17.68 13.71
C GLU A 43 -6.52 -17.45 12.89
N ASN A 44 -7.39 -16.54 13.33
CA ASN A 44 -8.58 -16.16 12.55
C ASN A 44 -8.20 -15.53 11.21
N LEU A 45 -7.20 -14.65 11.18
CA LEU A 45 -6.75 -13.99 9.96
C LEU A 45 -6.12 -14.99 8.98
N LEU A 46 -5.26 -15.88 9.48
CA LEU A 46 -4.59 -16.90 8.66
C LEU A 46 -5.53 -18.00 8.15
N ASN A 47 -6.74 -18.11 8.70
CA ASN A 47 -7.76 -19.06 8.26
C ASN A 47 -8.92 -18.39 7.50
N ASP A 48 -8.84 -17.08 7.23
CA ASP A 48 -9.87 -16.36 6.47
C ASP A 48 -9.64 -16.57 4.96
N PRO A 49 -10.49 -17.38 4.28
CA PRO A 49 -10.27 -17.72 2.87
C PRO A 49 -10.37 -16.50 1.96
N LYS A 50 -11.13 -15.46 2.33
CA LYS A 50 -11.21 -14.21 1.56
C LYS A 50 -9.87 -13.49 1.57
N GLU A 51 -9.31 -13.29 2.76
CA GLU A 51 -8.06 -12.55 2.97
C GLU A 51 -6.88 -13.30 2.34
N LEU A 52 -6.84 -14.63 2.47
CA LEU A 52 -5.81 -15.45 1.82
C LEU A 52 -5.86 -15.39 0.30
N ALA A 53 -7.07 -15.40 -0.29
CA ALA A 53 -7.25 -15.31 -1.74
C ALA A 53 -6.81 -13.93 -2.27
N GLU A 54 -7.22 -12.85 -1.60
CA GLU A 54 -6.80 -11.49 -1.94
C GLU A 54 -5.28 -11.35 -1.81
N HIS A 55 -4.69 -11.85 -0.73
CA HIS A 55 -3.24 -11.81 -0.53
C HIS A 55 -2.47 -12.57 -1.61
N THR A 56 -2.92 -13.78 -1.95
CA THR A 56 -2.29 -14.60 -3.00
C THR A 56 -2.29 -13.89 -4.35
N MET A 57 -3.42 -13.28 -4.71
CA MET A 57 -3.55 -12.48 -5.92
C MET A 57 -2.52 -11.33 -5.97
N LEU A 58 -2.30 -10.63 -4.84
CA LEU A 58 -1.33 -9.54 -4.77
C LEU A 58 0.12 -10.02 -4.85
N VAL A 59 0.43 -11.18 -4.25
CA VAL A 59 1.74 -11.82 -4.39
C VAL A 59 2.02 -12.19 -5.85
N ASP A 60 1.04 -12.79 -6.54
CA ASP A 60 1.20 -13.14 -7.95
C ASP A 60 1.31 -11.92 -8.85
N LEU A 61 0.58 -10.84 -8.55
CA LEU A 61 0.74 -9.57 -9.25
C LEU A 61 2.15 -8.99 -9.03
N GLY A 62 2.67 -9.04 -7.81
CA GLY A 62 4.04 -8.61 -7.51
C GLY A 62 5.10 -9.44 -8.25
N ARG A 63 4.90 -10.76 -8.33
CA ARG A 63 5.76 -11.64 -9.14
C ARG A 63 5.70 -11.28 -10.63
N ASN A 64 4.51 -11.03 -11.16
CA ASN A 64 4.33 -10.63 -12.55
C ASN A 64 4.97 -9.27 -12.86
N ASP A 65 4.87 -8.33 -11.93
CA ASP A 65 5.46 -6.99 -12.05
C ASP A 65 6.98 -7.05 -12.08
N LEU A 66 7.61 -7.73 -11.11
CA LEU A 66 9.07 -7.94 -11.11
C LEU A 66 9.52 -8.80 -12.29
N GLY A 67 8.69 -9.74 -12.75
CA GLY A 67 8.90 -10.57 -13.95
C GLY A 67 9.23 -9.80 -15.22
N ARG A 68 8.82 -8.53 -15.32
CA ARG A 68 9.07 -7.70 -16.50
C ARG A 68 10.46 -7.05 -16.52
N VAL A 69 11.15 -7.00 -15.39
CA VAL A 69 12.38 -6.19 -15.20
C VAL A 69 13.52 -6.94 -14.50
N CYS A 70 13.21 -8.04 -13.82
CA CYS A 70 14.20 -8.88 -13.14
C CYS A 70 14.63 -10.06 -14.01
N LYS A 71 15.81 -10.62 -13.70
CA LYS A 71 16.28 -11.89 -14.26
C LYS A 71 15.27 -12.98 -13.88
N PHE A 72 14.81 -13.77 -14.86
CA PHE A 72 13.74 -14.76 -14.68
C PHE A 72 14.01 -15.72 -13.48
N ASP A 73 15.22 -16.27 -13.40
CA ASP A 73 15.61 -17.23 -12.34
C ASP A 73 15.88 -16.59 -10.97
N SER A 74 15.84 -15.26 -10.86
CA SER A 74 16.09 -14.54 -9.61
C SER A 74 14.83 -14.27 -8.79
N ILE A 75 13.64 -14.37 -9.41
CA ILE A 75 12.38 -13.97 -8.80
C ILE A 75 11.93 -15.04 -7.81
N LYS A 76 11.76 -14.64 -6.55
CA LYS A 76 11.32 -15.55 -5.49
C LYS A 76 10.42 -14.85 -4.48
N VAL A 77 9.54 -15.64 -3.88
CA VAL A 77 8.78 -15.23 -2.70
C VAL A 77 9.57 -15.69 -1.48
N SER A 78 10.36 -14.79 -0.90
CA SER A 78 11.27 -15.14 0.21
C SER A 78 10.53 -15.27 1.55
N GLU A 79 9.38 -14.61 1.69
CA GLU A 79 8.48 -14.74 2.83
C GLU A 79 7.05 -14.83 2.30
N LEU A 80 6.30 -15.84 2.75
CA LEU A 80 4.93 -16.09 2.32
C LEU A 80 4.00 -16.10 3.54
N MET A 81 2.92 -15.32 3.44
CA MET A 81 1.82 -15.22 4.40
C MET A 81 2.28 -15.12 5.87
N LYS A 82 3.26 -14.25 6.14
CA LYS A 82 3.76 -13.99 7.49
C LYS A 82 2.90 -12.93 8.17
N ILE A 83 2.68 -13.09 9.46
CA ILE A 83 1.93 -12.11 10.25
C ILE A 83 2.88 -11.04 10.76
N GLN A 84 2.67 -9.81 10.32
CA GLN A 84 3.40 -8.65 10.80
C GLN A 84 2.52 -7.86 11.75
N ARG A 85 3.03 -7.65 12.97
CA ARG A 85 2.34 -6.92 14.04
C ARG A 85 2.81 -5.47 14.09
N TYR A 86 1.84 -4.56 14.05
CA TYR A 86 2.01 -3.15 14.30
C TYR A 86 1.40 -2.79 15.67
N SER A 87 1.48 -1.51 16.03
CA SER A 87 0.99 -1.01 17.32
C SER A 87 -0.51 -1.30 17.54
N HIS A 88 -1.33 -1.12 16.51
CA HIS A 88 -2.80 -1.22 16.62
C HIS A 88 -3.43 -2.30 15.76
N VAL A 89 -2.68 -2.84 14.79
CA VAL A 89 -3.16 -3.82 13.81
C VAL A 89 -2.11 -4.90 13.53
N MET A 90 -2.54 -6.00 12.92
CA MET A 90 -1.68 -6.99 12.29
C MET A 90 -2.13 -7.25 10.85
N HIS A 91 -1.17 -7.61 10.00
CA HIS A 91 -1.39 -7.89 8.58
C HIS A 91 -0.76 -9.19 8.11
N ILE A 92 -1.33 -9.78 7.06
CA ILE A 92 -0.66 -10.81 6.26
C ILE A 92 0.31 -10.09 5.32
N VAL A 93 1.59 -10.47 5.37
CA VAL A 93 2.66 -9.87 4.59
C VAL A 93 3.39 -10.96 3.82
N SER A 94 3.83 -10.63 2.62
CA SER A 94 4.76 -11.45 1.86
C SER A 94 5.84 -10.59 1.25
N LYS A 95 6.96 -11.21 0.92
CA LYS A 95 8.10 -10.54 0.31
C LYS A 95 8.40 -11.19 -1.02
N VAL A 96 8.25 -10.42 -2.09
CA VAL A 96 8.60 -10.82 -3.44
C VAL A 96 9.85 -10.04 -3.84
N GLU A 97 10.90 -10.73 -4.22
CA GLU A 97 12.18 -10.12 -4.57
C GLU A 97 12.77 -10.71 -5.85
N GLY A 98 13.57 -9.92 -6.54
CA GLY A 98 14.32 -10.32 -7.73
C GLY A 98 15.53 -9.43 -7.96
N GLU A 99 16.47 -9.92 -8.76
CA GLU A 99 17.61 -9.14 -9.23
C GLU A 99 17.27 -8.50 -10.57
N LEU A 100 17.41 -7.18 -10.67
CA LEU A 100 17.20 -6.45 -11.92
C LEU A 100 18.08 -7.03 -13.03
N ALA A 101 17.54 -7.11 -14.24
CA ALA A 101 18.33 -7.47 -15.41
C ALA A 101 19.47 -6.45 -15.64
N GLU A 102 20.52 -6.87 -16.35
CA GLU A 102 21.73 -6.08 -16.52
C GLU A 102 21.44 -4.72 -17.20
N ASP A 103 20.50 -4.72 -18.14
CA ASP A 103 20.02 -3.59 -18.92
C ASP A 103 18.89 -2.78 -18.24
N ARG A 104 18.55 -3.09 -16.98
CA ARG A 104 17.45 -2.45 -16.24
C ARG A 104 17.90 -1.69 -15.01
N ASP A 105 17.22 -0.60 -14.69
CA ASP A 105 17.48 0.22 -13.51
C ASP A 105 16.28 0.34 -12.56
N ALA A 106 16.43 1.15 -11.50
CA ALA A 106 15.37 1.36 -10.51
C ALA A 106 14.14 2.10 -11.08
N ILE A 107 14.32 2.90 -12.14
CA ILE A 107 13.23 3.62 -12.81
C ILE A 107 12.42 2.64 -13.66
N ASP A 108 13.08 1.74 -14.40
CA ASP A 108 12.41 0.63 -15.11
C ASP A 108 11.56 -0.20 -14.12
N ALA A 109 12.14 -0.52 -12.96
CA ALA A 109 11.47 -1.28 -11.93
C ALA A 109 10.23 -0.55 -11.39
N LEU A 110 10.34 0.76 -11.12
CA LEU A 110 9.20 1.57 -10.71
C LEU A 110 8.11 1.59 -11.79
N GLN A 111 8.48 1.80 -13.06
CA GLN A 111 7.53 1.82 -14.18
C GLN A 111 6.79 0.48 -14.33
N ALA A 112 7.48 -0.64 -14.11
CA ALA A 112 6.86 -1.96 -14.15
C ALA A 112 5.90 -2.18 -12.96
N CYS A 113 6.28 -1.78 -11.75
CA CYS A 113 5.48 -2.04 -10.55
C CYS A 113 4.34 -1.03 -10.35
N PHE A 114 4.42 0.16 -10.95
CA PHE A 114 3.46 1.25 -10.74
C PHE A 114 2.18 1.13 -11.59
N PRO A 115 1.00 1.51 -11.05
CA PRO A 115 0.71 1.71 -9.63
C PRO A 115 0.63 0.37 -8.89
N ALA A 116 0.67 0.44 -7.56
CA ALA A 116 0.59 -0.76 -6.71
C ALA A 116 -0.72 -1.53 -6.95
N GLY A 117 -0.62 -2.86 -6.88
CA GLY A 117 -1.76 -3.76 -7.03
C GLY A 117 -2.87 -3.51 -6.01
N THR A 118 -2.52 -3.21 -4.77
CA THR A 118 -3.44 -2.97 -3.65
C THR A 118 -4.35 -1.76 -3.83
N VAL A 119 -3.98 -0.80 -4.67
CA VAL A 119 -4.76 0.42 -4.93
C VAL A 119 -5.35 0.49 -6.35
N ALA A 120 -4.95 -0.45 -7.20
CA ALA A 120 -5.44 -0.57 -8.58
C ALA A 120 -6.39 -1.75 -8.75
N GLY A 121 -6.03 -2.94 -8.25
CA GLY A 121 -6.72 -4.21 -8.46
C GLY A 121 -6.03 -5.11 -9.49
N ALA A 122 -6.59 -6.30 -9.74
CA ALA A 122 -6.11 -7.26 -10.72
C ALA A 122 -7.26 -7.77 -11.62
N PRO A 123 -7.05 -7.90 -12.95
CA PRO A 123 -5.89 -7.47 -13.73
C PRO A 123 -5.69 -5.95 -13.76
N LYS A 124 -4.46 -5.47 -13.53
CA LYS A 124 -4.14 -4.06 -13.22
C LYS A 124 -4.70 -3.05 -14.23
N ILE A 125 -4.46 -3.26 -15.53
CA ILE A 125 -4.91 -2.35 -16.59
C ILE A 125 -6.44 -2.26 -16.61
N ARG A 126 -7.14 -3.41 -16.52
CA ARG A 126 -8.60 -3.43 -16.55
C ARG A 126 -9.20 -2.77 -15.31
N ALA A 127 -8.61 -3.03 -14.14
CA ALA A 127 -9.05 -2.44 -12.90
C ALA A 127 -8.89 -0.91 -12.91
N MET A 128 -7.76 -0.38 -13.42
CA MET A 128 -7.57 1.06 -13.61
C MET A 128 -8.59 1.70 -14.57
N GLN A 129 -8.97 1.01 -15.66
CA GLN A 129 -10.02 1.49 -16.57
C GLN A 129 -11.38 1.59 -15.87
N LEU A 130 -11.72 0.61 -15.03
CA LEU A 130 -12.97 0.62 -14.26
C LEU A 130 -12.94 1.73 -13.21
N ILE A 131 -11.85 1.86 -12.46
CA ILE A 131 -11.64 2.97 -11.52
C ILE A 131 -11.88 4.31 -12.22
N TYR A 132 -11.26 4.55 -13.37
CA TYR A 132 -11.44 5.79 -14.11
C TYR A 132 -12.89 5.98 -14.59
N LYS A 133 -13.53 4.91 -15.07
CA LYS A 133 -14.95 4.94 -15.49
C LYS A 133 -15.88 5.38 -14.36
N TYR A 134 -15.65 4.89 -13.14
CA TYR A 134 -16.53 5.14 -11.99
C TYR A 134 -16.17 6.42 -11.23
N GLU A 135 -14.89 6.75 -11.06
CA GLU A 135 -14.46 7.94 -10.33
C GLU A 135 -14.56 9.22 -11.19
N GLN A 136 -14.35 9.11 -12.51
CA GLN A 136 -14.37 10.23 -13.47
C GLN A 136 -13.49 11.42 -13.07
N LEU A 137 -12.42 11.17 -12.31
CA LEU A 137 -11.47 12.17 -11.83
C LEU A 137 -10.04 11.66 -11.93
N ARG A 138 -9.09 12.58 -11.83
CA ARG A 138 -7.66 12.24 -11.66
C ARG A 138 -7.39 12.08 -10.17
N ARG A 139 -6.78 10.96 -9.78
CA ARG A 139 -6.37 10.68 -8.39
C ARG A 139 -5.21 11.57 -7.90
N ASN A 140 -4.48 12.21 -8.82
CA ASN A 140 -3.32 13.06 -8.51
C ASN A 140 -2.31 12.33 -7.61
N VAL A 141 -2.10 12.80 -6.38
CA VAL A 141 -1.19 12.18 -5.40
C VAL A 141 -1.71 10.84 -4.92
N TYR A 142 -3.02 10.67 -4.75
CA TYR A 142 -3.59 9.44 -4.18
C TYR A 142 -3.27 8.22 -5.04
N ALA A 143 -2.89 7.12 -4.37
CA ALA A 143 -2.43 5.88 -5.01
C ALA A 143 -1.17 6.04 -5.89
N GLY A 144 -0.50 7.20 -5.80
CA GLY A 144 0.80 7.48 -6.38
C GLY A 144 1.95 6.88 -5.58
N ALA A 145 3.16 7.39 -5.83
CA ALA A 145 4.39 6.98 -5.15
C ALA A 145 5.05 8.19 -4.48
N VAL A 146 5.54 8.04 -3.26
CA VAL A 146 6.34 9.05 -2.55
C VAL A 146 7.58 8.37 -1.99
N GLY A 147 8.74 8.99 -2.15
CA GLY A 147 10.00 8.40 -1.73
C GLY A 147 11.19 9.10 -2.38
N TYR A 148 12.28 8.36 -2.57
CA TYR A 148 13.52 8.91 -3.14
C TYR A 148 14.17 7.97 -4.14
N PHE A 149 15.03 8.58 -4.96
CA PHE A 149 16.10 7.92 -5.71
C PHE A 149 17.43 8.50 -5.23
N ASP A 150 18.45 7.67 -5.13
CA ASP A 150 19.81 8.15 -4.86
C ASP A 150 20.69 8.09 -6.12
N PHE A 151 21.84 8.76 -6.06
CA PHE A 151 22.80 8.79 -7.17
C PHE A 151 23.51 7.45 -7.40
N SER A 152 23.33 6.47 -6.50
CA SER A 152 23.86 5.11 -6.66
C SER A 152 22.89 4.17 -7.37
N GLY A 153 21.72 4.69 -7.79
CA GLY A 153 20.68 3.92 -8.47
C GLY A 153 19.78 3.12 -7.52
N ASN A 154 19.77 3.45 -6.22
CA ASN A 154 18.81 2.88 -5.27
C ASN A 154 17.52 3.70 -5.25
N LEU A 155 16.43 3.05 -4.85
CA LEU A 155 15.10 3.63 -4.70
C LEU A 155 14.42 3.06 -3.46
N ASP A 156 13.66 3.89 -2.77
CA ASP A 156 12.70 3.48 -1.74
C ASP A 156 11.43 4.32 -1.88
N MET A 157 10.31 3.66 -2.20
CA MET A 157 9.03 4.31 -2.46
C MET A 157 7.93 3.66 -1.63
N CYS A 158 7.08 4.47 -1.01
CA CYS A 158 5.82 4.04 -0.44
C CYS A 158 4.65 4.45 -1.34
N ILE A 159 3.51 3.78 -1.16
CA ILE A 159 2.27 4.14 -1.85
C ILE A 159 1.70 5.39 -1.19
N ALA A 160 1.23 6.36 -1.97
CA ALA A 160 0.60 7.58 -1.46
C ALA A 160 -0.85 7.33 -1.00
N ILE A 161 -1.00 6.57 0.08
CA ILE A 161 -2.21 6.37 0.87
C ILE A 161 -2.00 6.95 2.27
N ARG A 162 -3.08 7.16 3.04
CA ARG A 162 -3.00 7.88 4.34
C ARG A 162 -2.20 9.19 4.20
N THR A 163 -2.49 9.92 3.13
CA THR A 163 -1.75 11.10 2.68
C THR A 163 -2.72 12.24 2.40
N LEU A 164 -2.34 13.44 2.84
CA LEU A 164 -2.96 14.73 2.57
C LEU A 164 -2.18 15.45 1.47
N PHE A 165 -2.91 16.09 0.57
CA PHE A 165 -2.39 16.99 -0.45
C PHE A 165 -2.96 18.39 -0.18
N ALA A 166 -2.10 19.37 0.06
CA ALA A 166 -2.47 20.76 0.30
C ALA A 166 -2.21 21.59 -0.95
N LYS A 167 -3.21 22.35 -1.40
CA LYS A 167 -3.05 23.36 -2.45
C LYS A 167 -3.71 24.67 -2.00
N GLY A 168 -2.87 25.69 -1.75
CA GLY A 168 -3.34 26.92 -1.10
C GLY A 168 -3.83 26.62 0.32
N LYS A 169 -5.07 27.03 0.63
CA LYS A 169 -5.71 26.78 1.94
C LYS A 169 -6.59 25.53 1.96
N THR A 170 -6.59 24.73 0.90
CA THR A 170 -7.44 23.54 0.79
C THR A 170 -6.62 22.28 0.94
N LEU A 171 -7.05 21.42 1.86
CA LEU A 171 -6.53 20.07 2.05
C LEU A 171 -7.42 19.06 1.33
N TYR A 172 -6.79 18.12 0.65
CA TYR A 172 -7.44 17.03 -0.06
C TYR A 172 -6.91 15.70 0.49
N TRP A 173 -7.79 14.72 0.62
CA TRP A 173 -7.44 13.34 0.91
C TRP A 173 -8.37 12.41 0.15
N GLN A 174 -7.92 11.18 -0.04
CA GLN A 174 -8.73 10.12 -0.64
C GLN A 174 -8.45 8.81 0.11
N ALA A 175 -9.47 7.96 0.16
CA ALA A 175 -9.42 6.64 0.74
C ALA A 175 -10.28 5.69 -0.10
N GLY A 176 -9.93 4.41 -0.08
CA GLY A 176 -10.58 3.37 -0.88
C GLY A 176 -10.53 2.02 -0.17
N ALA A 177 -11.29 1.07 -0.71
CA ALA A 177 -11.31 -0.33 -0.30
C ALA A 177 -11.17 -1.22 -1.54
N GLY A 178 -10.59 -2.41 -1.35
CA GLY A 178 -10.56 -3.45 -2.36
C GLY A 178 -11.95 -4.05 -2.50
N ILE A 179 -12.43 -4.21 -3.73
CA ILE A 179 -13.74 -4.79 -4.01
C ILE A 179 -13.53 -6.17 -4.63
N VAL A 180 -14.01 -7.20 -3.94
CA VAL A 180 -14.03 -8.59 -4.41
C VAL A 180 -15.47 -9.09 -4.58
N ALA A 181 -15.66 -10.29 -5.11
CA ALA A 181 -16.99 -10.85 -5.38
C ALA A 181 -17.88 -10.92 -4.12
N ASP A 182 -17.27 -11.22 -2.97
CA ASP A 182 -17.96 -11.36 -1.68
C ASP A 182 -17.93 -10.07 -0.84
N SER A 183 -17.60 -8.92 -1.44
CA SER A 183 -17.61 -7.64 -0.74
C SER A 183 -19.03 -7.18 -0.43
N THR A 184 -19.24 -6.71 0.80
CA THR A 184 -20.51 -6.14 1.27
C THR A 184 -20.43 -4.62 1.24
N PRO A 185 -21.25 -3.89 0.45
CA PRO A 185 -21.13 -2.44 0.27
C PRO A 185 -21.05 -1.64 1.59
N GLU A 186 -21.83 -2.02 2.60
CA GLU A 186 -21.87 -1.34 3.90
C GLU A 186 -20.55 -1.50 4.67
N LEU A 187 -19.93 -2.68 4.56
CA LEU A 187 -18.64 -2.98 5.20
C LEU A 187 -17.51 -2.22 4.50
N GLU A 188 -17.49 -2.21 3.16
CA GLU A 188 -16.47 -1.48 2.40
C GLU A 188 -16.58 0.04 2.63
N ALA A 189 -17.79 0.58 2.68
CA ALA A 189 -18.01 2.00 3.01
C ALA A 189 -17.56 2.33 4.44
N LYS A 190 -17.75 1.42 5.39
CA LYS A 190 -17.25 1.57 6.76
C LYS A 190 -15.72 1.54 6.79
N GLU A 191 -15.09 0.65 6.03
CA GLU A 191 -13.63 0.60 5.91
C GLU A 191 -13.04 1.89 5.33
N ILE A 192 -13.61 2.42 4.25
CA ILE A 192 -13.20 3.70 3.65
C ILE A 192 -13.29 4.83 4.68
N ARG A 193 -14.40 4.90 5.44
CA ARG A 193 -14.57 5.90 6.51
C ARG A 193 -13.53 5.74 7.60
N ASN A 194 -13.24 4.53 8.05
CA ASN A 194 -12.18 4.26 9.03
C ASN A 194 -10.79 4.65 8.50
N LYS A 195 -10.54 4.44 7.19
CA LYS A 195 -9.29 4.86 6.54
C LYS A 195 -9.14 6.38 6.48
N ALA A 196 -10.22 7.09 6.18
CA ALA A 196 -10.25 8.55 6.18
C ALA A 196 -10.17 9.15 7.59
N ALA A 197 -10.79 8.52 8.59
CA ALA A 197 -10.88 9.02 9.96
C ALA A 197 -9.50 9.27 10.60
N VAL A 198 -8.47 8.49 10.27
CA VAL A 198 -7.11 8.72 10.79
C VAL A 198 -6.56 10.08 10.36
N LEU A 199 -6.80 10.49 9.11
CA LEU A 199 -6.36 11.80 8.62
C LEU A 199 -7.19 12.93 9.23
N LEU A 200 -8.51 12.73 9.35
CA LEU A 200 -9.40 13.71 9.97
C LEU A 200 -9.05 13.94 11.45
N ASN A 201 -8.81 12.87 12.21
CA ASN A 201 -8.39 12.96 13.60
C ASN A 201 -7.04 13.69 13.71
N ALA A 202 -6.08 13.38 12.84
CA ALA A 202 -4.79 14.08 12.82
C ALA A 202 -4.94 15.59 12.57
N LEU A 203 -5.86 16.00 11.68
CA LEU A 203 -6.17 17.42 11.46
C LEU A 203 -6.83 18.06 12.67
N GLN A 204 -7.78 17.38 13.31
CA GLN A 204 -8.40 17.88 14.55
C GLN A 204 -7.36 18.06 15.67
N TYR A 205 -6.44 17.11 15.85
CA TYR A 205 -5.35 17.27 16.81
C TYR A 205 -4.43 18.42 16.43
N ALA A 206 -4.10 18.59 15.15
CA ALA A 206 -3.27 19.71 14.70
C ALA A 206 -3.95 21.08 14.88
N GLU A 207 -5.28 21.17 14.72
CA GLU A 207 -6.05 22.39 15.02
C GLU A 207 -6.12 22.69 16.52
N VAL A 208 -6.16 21.65 17.37
CA VAL A 208 -6.13 21.81 18.83
C VAL A 208 -4.73 22.21 19.31
N ILE A 209 -3.69 21.71 18.65
CA ILE A 209 -2.30 22.14 18.83
C ILE A 209 -2.05 23.33 17.89
N ASP A 210 -2.90 24.36 17.98
CA ASP A 210 -2.46 25.72 17.66
C ASP A 210 -1.66 26.23 18.87
N GLU A 211 -0.54 25.56 19.14
CA GLU A 211 0.53 26.18 19.88
C GLU A 211 1.00 27.31 18.97
N ASN A 212 0.41 28.50 19.15
CA ASN A 212 1.17 29.72 19.03
C ASN A 212 2.38 29.60 19.97
N ILE A 213 3.38 28.82 19.55
CA ILE A 213 4.79 29.12 19.66
C ILE A 213 4.89 30.50 19.00
N SER A 214 4.53 31.49 19.80
CA SER A 214 4.49 32.88 19.40
C SER A 214 5.95 33.30 19.22
N ASN A 215 6.26 33.85 18.04
CA ASN A 215 7.52 34.46 17.57
C ASN A 215 8.41 33.59 16.69
#